data_AF-A0A1E3JGJ6-F1
#
_entry.id   AF-A0A1E3JGJ6-F1
#
_cell.length_a   1.000
_cell.length_b   1.000
_cell.length_c   1.000
_cell.angle_alpha   90.00
_cell.angle_beta   90.00
_cell.angle_gamma   90.00
#
_symmetry.space_group_name_H-M   'P 1'
#
loop_
_entity.id
_entity.type
_entity.pdbx_description
1 polymer ?
#
loop_
_entity_poly.entity_id
_entity_poly.type
_entity_poly.pdbx_seq_one_letter_code
_entity_poly.pdbx_strand_id
1 'polypeptide(L)'
;MSAPNKPLQLDPSQIYLQISYSVSQPPPNPITKTGHQLRYVGQVGELEGEGVWQVIRPDGQAVKRGEEDWTNGEKSVVEEVKKLQGVKGVKVMPEVKQRPKRSEF
;
A
#
# COMPACT_ATOMS: atom_id res chain seq x y z
N MET A 1 -3.59 15.31 22.74
CA MET A 1 -4.75 14.45 22.45
C MET A 1 -4.65 14.07 20.98
N SER A 2 -4.10 12.89 20.67
CA SER A 2 -3.99 12.43 19.28
C SER A 2 -5.38 12.06 18.80
N ALA A 3 -5.90 12.79 17.80
CA ALA A 3 -7.17 12.46 17.17
C ALA A 3 -7.13 10.99 16.72
N PRO A 4 -8.20 10.20 16.92
CA PRO A 4 -8.21 8.81 16.46
C PRO A 4 -7.94 8.81 14.96
N ASN A 5 -6.87 8.11 14.55
CA ASN A 5 -6.54 7.95 13.14
C ASN A 5 -7.79 7.42 12.43
N LYS A 6 -8.38 8.24 11.55
CA LYS A 6 -9.52 7.80 10.75
C LYS A 6 -9.12 6.50 10.03
N PRO A 7 -9.98 5.47 10.01
CA PRO A 7 -9.68 4.26 9.27
C PRO A 7 -9.41 4.64 7.81
N LEU A 8 -8.30 4.14 7.27
CA LEU A 8 -7.98 4.35 5.86
C LEU A 8 -9.12 3.80 5.00
N GLN A 9 -9.71 4.68 4.20
CA GLN A 9 -10.80 4.30 3.31
C GLN A 9 -10.17 3.78 2.01
N LEU A 10 -9.90 2.47 1.99
CA LEU A 10 -9.27 1.78 0.88
C LEU A 10 -10.33 1.18 -0.04
N ASP A 11 -10.19 1.42 -1.34
CA ASP A 11 -11.07 0.83 -2.36
C ASP A 11 -10.71 -0.65 -2.60
N PRO A 12 -11.62 -1.61 -2.39
CA PRO A 12 -11.26 -3.03 -2.46
C PRO A 12 -10.82 -3.47 -3.86
N SER A 13 -11.26 -2.79 -4.91
CA SER A 13 -10.93 -3.10 -6.30
C SER A 13 -9.53 -2.62 -6.70
N GLN A 14 -8.87 -1.82 -5.87
CA GLN A 14 -7.52 -1.30 -6.13
C GLN A 14 -6.42 -2.06 -5.38
N ILE A 15 -5.19 -1.89 -5.84
CA ILE A 15 -4.00 -2.49 -5.25
C ILE A 15 -3.37 -1.53 -4.24
N TYR A 16 -3.09 -2.07 -3.06
CA TYR A 16 -2.36 -1.37 -1.99
C TYR A 16 -1.22 -2.24 -1.48
N LEU A 17 -0.11 -1.57 -1.16
CA LEU A 17 1.07 -2.16 -0.56
C LEU A 17 1.20 -1.64 0.87
N GLN A 18 1.30 -2.55 1.82
CA GLN A 18 1.78 -2.27 3.16
C GLN A 18 3.30 -2.34 3.13
N ILE A 19 3.97 -1.24 3.42
CA ILE A 19 5.43 -1.16 3.49
C ILE A 19 5.81 -0.89 4.95
N SER A 20 6.66 -1.75 5.48
CA SER A 20 7.30 -1.58 6.78
C SER A 20 8.67 -0.96 6.55
N TYR A 21 8.98 0.15 7.22
CA TYR A 21 10.19 0.94 7.05
C TYR A 21 10.82 1.29 8.40
N SER A 22 12.12 1.58 8.38
CA SER A 22 12.98 1.71 9.58
C SER A 22 13.08 3.14 10.11
N VAL A 23 12.60 4.10 9.33
CA VAL A 23 12.80 5.54 9.54
C VAL A 23 11.52 6.17 10.08
N SER A 24 11.64 7.27 10.83
CA SER A 24 10.49 8.01 11.37
C SER A 24 9.61 8.66 10.30
N GLN A 25 10.03 8.64 9.03
CA GLN A 25 9.28 9.20 7.90
C GLN A 25 9.08 8.15 6.81
N PRO A 26 7.87 8.07 6.20
CA PRO A 26 7.61 7.13 5.12
C PRO A 26 8.56 7.35 3.94
N PRO A 27 9.03 6.28 3.26
CA PRO A 27 9.81 6.41 2.05
C PRO A 27 9.06 7.24 1.00
N PRO A 28 9.77 8.04 0.18
CA PRO A 28 9.16 8.85 -0.86
C PRO A 28 8.40 7.96 -1.84
N ASN A 29 7.35 8.50 -2.46
CA ASN A 29 6.53 7.84 -3.49
C ASN A 29 7.42 7.30 -4.64
N PRO A 30 7.80 6.01 -4.64
CA PRO A 30 8.75 5.48 -5.60
C PRO A 30 8.06 5.26 -6.94
N ILE A 31 8.83 5.44 -8.01
CA ILE A 31 8.45 5.02 -9.35
C ILE A 31 9.24 3.75 -9.63
N THR A 32 8.54 2.65 -9.88
CA THR A 32 9.13 1.36 -10.24
C THR A 32 9.61 1.39 -11.69
N LYS A 33 10.54 0.50 -12.06
CA LYS A 33 10.98 0.37 -13.46
C LYS A 33 9.87 -0.09 -14.39
N THR A 34 8.83 -0.72 -13.85
CA THR A 34 7.61 -1.05 -14.59
C THR A 34 6.71 0.16 -14.88
N GLY A 35 7.10 1.37 -14.47
CA GLY A 35 6.35 2.61 -14.68
C GLY A 35 5.23 2.84 -13.66
N HIS A 36 5.05 1.92 -12.71
CA HIS A 36 4.10 2.09 -11.62
C HIS A 36 4.63 3.08 -10.60
N GLN A 37 3.75 3.93 -10.10
CA GLN A 37 4.03 4.88 -9.04
C GLN A 37 3.34 4.41 -7.76
N LEU A 38 4.00 4.55 -6.61
CA LEU A 38 3.32 4.31 -5.34
C LEU A 38 2.97 5.64 -4.69
N ARG A 39 1.69 5.81 -4.35
CA ARG A 39 1.20 6.99 -3.65
C ARG A 39 0.93 6.65 -2.19
N TYR A 40 1.59 7.33 -1.27
CA TYR A 40 1.30 7.17 0.15
C TYR A 40 -0.15 7.56 0.48
N VAL A 41 -0.87 6.65 1.12
CA VAL A 41 -2.28 6.81 1.52
C VAL A 41 -2.38 7.11 3.02
N GLY A 42 -1.50 6.52 3.82
CA GLY A 42 -1.42 6.78 5.25
C GLY A 42 -0.83 5.61 6.04
N GLN A 43 -0.85 5.72 7.36
CA GLN A 43 -0.25 4.74 8.27
C GLN A 43 -1.21 3.58 8.61
N VAL A 44 -0.65 2.40 8.91
CA VAL A 44 -1.45 1.26 9.38
C VAL A 44 -1.70 1.41 10.89
N GLY A 45 -2.89 1.87 11.26
CA GLY A 45 -3.28 2.02 12.66
C GLY A 45 -2.45 3.08 13.40
N GLU A 46 -1.76 2.66 14.47
CA GLU A 46 -0.87 3.50 15.28
C GLU A 46 0.60 3.03 15.21
N LEU A 47 0.91 2.10 14.29
CA LEU A 47 2.23 1.50 14.19
C LEU A 47 3.20 2.44 13.46
N GLU A 48 4.16 2.97 14.22
CA GLU A 48 5.27 3.73 13.67
C GLU A 48 6.15 2.82 12.80
N GLY A 49 6.48 3.29 11.59
CA GLY A 49 7.26 2.50 10.63
C GLY A 49 6.43 1.57 9.75
N GLU A 50 5.09 1.67 9.75
CA GLU A 50 4.24 0.97 8.78
C GLU A 50 3.28 1.90 8.06
N GLY A 51 3.23 1.78 6.75
CA GLY A 51 2.39 2.62 5.91
C GLY A 51 1.75 1.86 4.77
N VAL A 52 0.71 2.46 4.21
CA VAL A 52 -0.03 1.97 3.07
C VAL A 52 0.23 2.90 1.89
N TRP A 53 0.60 2.30 0.77
CA TRP A 53 0.73 2.97 -0.52
C TRP A 53 -0.24 2.37 -1.53
N GLN A 54 -0.87 3.21 -2.33
CA GLN A 54 -1.68 2.82 -3.48
C GLN A 54 -0.78 2.68 -4.70
N VAL A 55 -1.00 1.63 -5.50
CA VAL A 55 -0.31 1.45 -6.78
C VAL A 55 -1.06 2.23 -7.86
N ILE A 56 -0.34 3.15 -8.49
CA ILE A 56 -0.83 4.03 -9.55
C ILE A 56 -0.06 3.72 -10.83
N ARG A 57 -0.78 3.73 -11.95
CA ARG A 57 -0.24 3.57 -13.30
C ARG A 57 0.54 4.80 -13.74
N PRO A 58 1.39 4.70 -14.78
CA PRO A 58 2.05 5.87 -15.36
C PRO A 58 1.05 6.92 -15.90
N ASP A 59 -0.18 6.53 -16.23
CA ASP A 59 -1.23 7.45 -16.67
C ASP A 59 -1.93 8.20 -15.51
N GLY A 60 -1.60 7.85 -14.26
CA GLY A 60 -2.18 8.47 -13.05
C GLY A 60 -3.41 7.76 -12.49
N GLN A 61 -3.94 6.73 -13.16
CA GLN A 61 -5.04 5.91 -12.62
C GLN A 61 -4.56 4.85 -11.63
N ALA A 62 -5.41 4.51 -10.66
CA ALA A 62 -5.13 3.41 -9.73
C ALA A 62 -5.21 2.06 -10.45
N VAL A 63 -4.24 1.18 -10.16
CA VAL A 63 -4.23 -0.19 -10.69
C VAL A 63 -5.33 -1.01 -10.02
N LYS A 64 -6.14 -1.72 -10.80
CA LYS A 64 -7.19 -2.60 -10.28
C LYS A 64 -6.70 -4.03 -10.09
N ARG A 65 -7.33 -4.73 -9.15
CA ARG A 65 -7.10 -6.17 -8.92
C ARG A 65 -7.53 -6.98 -10.13
N GLY A 66 -6.73 -7.98 -10.48
CA GLY A 66 -7.01 -8.89 -11.59
C GLY A 66 -6.69 -8.32 -12.97
N GLU A 67 -6.17 -7.09 -13.06
CA GLU A 67 -5.61 -6.60 -14.32
C GLU A 67 -4.31 -7.35 -14.65
N GLU A 68 -4.13 -7.69 -15.92
CA GLU A 68 -2.98 -8.46 -16.41
C GLU A 68 -1.65 -7.75 -16.13
N ASP A 69 -1.66 -6.43 -16.29
CA ASP A 69 -0.59 -5.50 -15.93
C ASP A 69 -0.09 -5.70 -14.48
N TRP A 70 -1.01 -5.78 -13.52
CA TRP A 70 -0.66 -6.08 -12.13
C TRP A 70 -0.21 -7.53 -11.96
N THR A 71 -0.95 -8.47 -12.53
CA THR A 71 -0.72 -9.92 -12.32
C THR A 71 0.67 -10.34 -12.79
N ASN A 72 1.14 -9.78 -13.91
CA ASN A 72 2.48 -10.02 -14.44
C ASN A 72 3.55 -9.15 -13.75
N GLY A 73 3.19 -7.94 -13.30
CA GLY A 73 4.12 -6.96 -12.72
C GLY A 73 4.29 -7.03 -11.20
N GLU A 74 3.40 -7.70 -10.47
CA GLU A 74 3.31 -7.68 -9.01
C GLU A 74 4.66 -8.01 -8.36
N LYS A 75 5.24 -9.14 -8.73
CA LYS A 75 6.49 -9.61 -8.14
C LYS A 75 7.61 -8.59 -8.35
N SER A 76 7.74 -8.05 -9.57
CA SER A 76 8.74 -7.04 -9.89
C SER A 76 8.54 -5.78 -9.06
N VAL A 77 7.32 -5.25 -8.99
CA VAL A 77 6.98 -4.07 -8.18
C VAL A 77 7.36 -4.30 -6.72
N VAL A 78 6.94 -5.42 -6.13
CA VAL A 78 7.23 -5.75 -4.72
C VAL A 78 8.73 -5.87 -4.46
N GLU A 79 9.49 -6.52 -5.34
CA GLU A 79 10.94 -6.67 -5.19
C GLU A 79 11.69 -5.34 -5.35
N GLU A 80 11.25 -4.45 -6.23
CA GLU A 80 11.83 -3.12 -6.38
C GLU A 80 11.62 -2.28 -5.13
N VAL A 81 10.43 -2.32 -4.54
CA VAL A 81 10.11 -1.59 -3.31
C VAL A 81 10.92 -2.12 -2.13
N LYS A 82 11.13 -3.45 -2.05
CA LYS A 82 12.00 -4.05 -1.02
C LYS A 82 13.45 -3.61 -1.12
N LYS A 83 13.92 -3.21 -2.30
CA LYS A 83 15.29 -2.72 -2.52
C LYS A 83 15.46 -1.25 -2.14
N LEU A 84 14.38 -0.53 -1.83
CA LEU A 84 14.47 0.85 -1.39
C LEU A 84 15.13 0.94 -0.02
N GLN A 85 15.96 1.96 0.15
CA GLN A 85 16.67 2.18 1.40
C GLN A 85 15.67 2.39 2.55
N GLY A 86 15.88 1.69 3.66
CA GLY A 86 15.05 1.81 4.85
C GLY A 86 13.80 0.94 4.85
N VAL A 87 13.43 0.28 3.74
CA VAL A 87 12.33 -0.69 3.69
C VAL A 87 12.78 -2.01 4.35
N LYS A 88 12.01 -2.47 5.33
CA LYS A 88 12.18 -3.76 6.01
C LYS A 88 11.31 -4.85 5.39
N GLY A 89 10.13 -4.48 4.91
CA GLY A 89 9.14 -5.43 4.42
C GLY A 89 8.13 -4.76 3.49
N VAL A 90 7.63 -5.55 2.54
CA VAL A 90 6.57 -5.14 1.62
C VAL A 90 5.59 -6.28 1.53
N LYS A 91 4.31 -5.97 1.70
CA LYS A 91 3.20 -6.91 1.60
C LYS A 91 2.10 -6.32 0.74
N VAL A 92 1.67 -7.06 -0.27
CA VAL A 92 0.46 -6.72 -1.01
C VAL A 92 -0.73 -6.93 -0.08
N MET A 93 -1.50 -5.88 0.16
CA MET A 93 -2.69 -6.01 0.99
C MET A 93 -3.68 -6.92 0.24
N PRO A 94 -4.28 -7.92 0.93
CA PRO A 94 -5.37 -8.68 0.33
C PRO A 94 -6.52 -7.72 0.00
N GLU A 95 -7.46 -8.18 -0.83
CA GLU A 95 -8.74 -7.47 -0.97
C GLU A 95 -9.26 -7.16 0.43
N VAL A 96 -9.50 -5.88 0.71
CA VAL A 96 -10.01 -5.44 2.01
C VAL A 96 -11.46 -5.89 2.06
N LYS A 97 -11.68 -7.17 2.36
CA LYS A 97 -12.95 -7.65 2.84
C LYS A 97 -13.15 -6.92 4.15
N GLN A 98 -13.89 -5.81 4.11
CA GLN A 98 -14.37 -5.14 5.31
C GLN A 98 -14.89 -6.25 6.21
N ARG A 99 -14.20 -6.50 7.33
CA ARG A 99 -14.70 -7.46 8.30
C ARG A 99 -16.08 -6.94 8.66
N PRO A 100 -17.16 -7.72 8.49
CA PRO A 100 -18.46 -7.28 8.97
C PRO A 100 -18.27 -6.95 10.45
N LYS A 101 -18.69 -5.74 10.85
CA LYS A 101 -18.77 -5.36 12.26
C LYS A 101 -19.49 -6.51 12.96
N ARG A 102 -18.81 -7.23 13.84
CA ARG A 102 -19.47 -8.17 14.73
C ARG A 102 -20.33 -7.29 15.65
N SER A 103 -21.61 -7.19 15.34
CA SER A 103 -22.60 -6.78 16.35
C SER A 103 -22.49 -7.82 17.45
N GLU A 104 -21.88 -7.43 18.57
CA GLU A 104 -22.14 -8.10 19.84
C GLU A 104 -23.64 -7.91 20.11
N PHE A 105 -24.36 -9.03 20.16
CA PHE A 105 -25.76 -9.14 20.57
C PHE A 105 -25.84 -9.20 22.09
#